data_AF-A0A1Y3BG22-F1
#
_entry.id   AF-A0A1Y3BG22-F1
#
_cell.length_a   1.000
_cell.length_b   1.000
_cell.length_c   1.000
_cell.angle_alpha   90.00
_cell.angle_beta   90.00
_cell.angle_gamma   90.00
#
_symmetry.space_group_name_H-M   'P 1'
#
loop_
_entity.id
_entity.type
_entity.pdbx_description
1 polymer ?
#
loop_
_entity_poly.entity_id
_entity_poly.type
_entity_poly.pdbx_seq_one_letter_code
_entity_poly.pdbx_strand_id
1 'polypeptide(L)'
;MSTISASIIERDLNQLIKQARRLPTDDIEPCKDWIKQEMVRAQKLYDKINRLVIRSTTIVTSELFNEARDCCNQLDQWIKRLEMNLKSTNGSTYHTLADLGKANQTS
;
A
#
# COMPACT_ATOMS: atom_id res chain seq x y z
N MET A 1 28.60 -24.33 -6.40
CA MET A 1 28.73 -22.87 -6.62
C MET A 1 27.36 -22.17 -6.46
N SER A 2 26.75 -22.14 -5.26
CA SER A 2 25.37 -21.59 -5.11
C SER A 2 25.14 -20.65 -3.92
N THR A 3 26.13 -20.41 -3.05
CA THR A 3 25.94 -19.60 -1.84
C THR A 3 25.94 -18.09 -2.08
N ILE A 4 26.64 -17.62 -3.13
CA ILE A 4 26.71 -16.18 -3.48
C ILE A 4 25.35 -15.70 -4.01
N SER A 5 24.64 -16.53 -4.77
CA SER A 5 23.33 -16.17 -5.31
C SER A 5 22.27 -16.06 -4.22
N ALA A 6 22.34 -16.93 -3.19
CA ALA A 6 21.43 -16.91 -2.05
C ALA A 6 21.60 -15.64 -1.21
N SER A 7 22.83 -15.26 -0.86
CA SER A 7 23.09 -14.09 -0.03
C SER A 7 22.71 -12.77 -0.71
N ILE A 8 22.85 -12.68 -2.04
CA ILE A 8 22.39 -11.53 -2.82
C ILE A 8 20.87 -11.43 -2.78
N ILE A 9 20.16 -12.56 -2.98
CA ILE A 9 18.70 -12.60 -2.94
C ILE A 9 18.17 -12.21 -1.55
N GLU A 10 18.76 -12.73 -0.48
CA GLU A 10 18.37 -12.38 0.89
C GLU A 10 18.61 -10.91 1.21
N ARG A 11 19.72 -10.34 0.73
CA ARG A 11 20.03 -8.93 0.90
C ARG A 11 19.04 -8.05 0.15
N ASP A 12 18.74 -8.39 -1.10
CA ASP A 12 17.79 -7.65 -1.94
C ASP A 12 16.38 -7.72 -1.34
N LEU A 13 15.97 -8.89 -0.84
CA LEU A 13 14.69 -9.07 -0.14
C LEU A 13 14.61 -8.21 1.12
N ASN A 14 15.66 -8.21 1.94
CA ASN A 14 15.76 -7.38 3.13
C ASN A 14 15.67 -5.88 2.81
N GLN A 15 16.30 -5.43 1.73
CA GLN A 15 16.20 -4.03 1.30
C GLN A 15 14.78 -3.66 0.87
N LEU A 16 14.12 -4.54 0.12
CA LEU A 16 12.73 -4.33 -0.30
C LEU A 16 11.77 -4.30 0.89
N ILE A 17 11.93 -5.20 1.87
CA ILE A 17 11.15 -5.22 3.11
C ILE A 17 11.34 -3.90 3.88
N LYS A 18 12.59 -3.44 4.03
CA LYS A 18 12.89 -2.16 4.70
C LYS A 18 12.25 -0.96 4.00
N GLN A 19 12.22 -0.95 2.67
CA GLN A 19 11.57 0.10 1.89
C GLN A 19 10.05 0.05 2.07
N ALA A 20 9.46 -1.15 1.97
CA ALA A 20 8.03 -1.35 2.11
C ALA A 20 7.51 -0.96 3.50
N ARG A 21 8.26 -1.26 4.58
CA ARG A 21 7.88 -0.85 5.94
C ARG A 21 7.90 0.64 6.20
N ARG A 22 8.64 1.42 5.39
CA ARG A 22 8.72 2.89 5.52
C ARG A 22 7.62 3.61 4.74
N LEU A 23 6.84 2.87 3.97
CA LEU A 23 5.86 3.42 3.04
C LEU A 23 4.53 3.75 3.72
N PRO A 24 4.00 2.92 4.65
CA PRO A 24 2.88 3.32 5.48
C PRO A 24 3.29 4.52 6.36
N THR A 25 2.59 5.62 6.20
CA THR A 25 2.67 6.81 7.06
C THR A 25 1.41 6.91 7.90
N ASP A 26 1.52 7.48 9.11
CA ASP A 26 0.34 7.68 9.96
C ASP A 26 -0.62 8.74 9.35
N ASP A 27 -0.06 9.71 8.63
CA ASP A 27 -0.81 10.76 7.95
C ASP A 27 -1.01 10.41 6.47
N ILE A 28 -2.28 10.36 6.04
CA ILE A 28 -2.67 10.21 4.64
C ILE A 28 -2.96 11.60 4.08
N GLU A 29 -2.21 12.01 3.06
CA GLU A 29 -2.43 13.30 2.42
C GLU A 29 -3.77 13.29 1.65
N PRO A 30 -4.62 14.33 1.76
CA PRO A 30 -5.94 14.36 1.12
C PRO A 30 -5.88 14.56 -0.41
N CYS A 31 -4.68 14.67 -0.98
CA CYS A 31 -4.49 14.85 -2.42
C CYS A 31 -4.75 13.54 -3.18
N LYS A 32 -5.76 13.53 -4.05
CA LYS A 32 -6.14 12.34 -4.85
C LYS A 32 -5.01 11.82 -5.73
N ASP A 33 -4.21 12.72 -6.30
CA ASP A 33 -3.08 12.32 -7.15
C ASP A 33 -1.93 11.74 -6.32
N TRP A 34 -1.71 12.27 -5.11
CA TRP A 34 -0.78 11.68 -4.16
C TRP A 34 -1.22 10.27 -3.77
N ILE A 35 -2.49 10.08 -3.38
CA ILE A 35 -3.04 8.77 -3.01
C ILE A 35 -2.86 7.75 -4.14
N LYS A 36 -3.17 8.13 -5.40
CA LYS A 36 -2.97 7.26 -6.57
C LYS A 36 -1.50 6.90 -6.79
N GLN A 37 -0.59 7.88 -6.69
CA GLN A 37 0.84 7.63 -6.84
C GLN A 37 1.36 6.70 -5.73
N GLU A 38 0.88 6.90 -4.50
CA GLU A 38 1.29 6.11 -3.35
C GLU A 38 0.78 4.68 -3.42
N MET A 39 -0.45 4.47 -3.90
CA MET A 39 -0.97 3.14 -4.22
C MET A 39 -0.11 2.43 -5.27
N VAL A 40 0.28 3.14 -6.35
CA VAL A 40 1.15 2.56 -7.40
C VAL A 40 2.53 2.20 -6.84
N ARG A 41 3.09 3.00 -5.94
CA ARG A 41 4.37 2.69 -5.27
C ARG A 41 4.25 1.46 -4.38
N ALA A 42 3.22 1.41 -3.54
CA ALA A 42 2.95 0.28 -2.66
C ALA A 42 2.75 -1.02 -3.45
N GLN A 43 1.96 -0.97 -4.53
CA GLN A 43 1.72 -2.13 -5.40
C GLN A 43 2.99 -2.63 -6.07
N LYS A 44 3.84 -1.71 -6.57
CA LYS A 44 5.13 -2.08 -7.18
C LYS A 44 6.06 -2.76 -6.18
N LEU A 45 6.10 -2.32 -4.92
CA LEU A 45 6.90 -2.94 -3.88
C LEU A 45 6.34 -4.30 -3.48
N TYR A 46 5.02 -4.42 -3.35
CA TYR A 46 4.34 -5.68 -3.10
C TYR A 46 4.70 -6.72 -4.19
N ASP A 47 4.55 -6.35 -5.46
CA ASP A 47 4.83 -7.26 -6.58
C ASP A 47 6.30 -7.68 -6.61
N LYS A 48 7.23 -6.76 -6.32
CA LYS A 48 8.67 -7.06 -6.27
C LYS A 48 9.00 -8.05 -5.16
N ILE A 49 8.52 -7.80 -3.94
CA ILE A 49 8.74 -8.68 -2.78
C ILE A 49 8.14 -10.05 -3.09
N ASN A 50 6.87 -10.11 -3.52
CA ASN A 50 6.19 -11.36 -3.78
C ASN A 50 6.87 -12.20 -4.88
N ARG A 51 7.27 -11.58 -6.00
CA ARG A 51 8.02 -12.28 -7.07
C ARG A 51 9.37 -12.81 -6.58
N LEU A 52 10.08 -12.03 -5.78
CA LEU A 52 11.38 -12.44 -5.27
C LEU A 52 11.22 -13.63 -4.32
N VAL A 53 10.28 -13.55 -3.37
CA VAL A 53 9.92 -14.61 -2.42
C VAL A 53 9.54 -15.90 -3.12
N ILE A 54 8.61 -15.85 -4.09
CA ILE A 54 8.18 -17.05 -4.83
C ILE A 54 9.38 -17.72 -5.51
N ARG A 55 10.22 -16.93 -6.19
CA ARG A 55 11.41 -17.42 -6.88
C ARG A 55 12.48 -17.94 -5.92
N SER A 56 12.52 -17.43 -4.70
CA SER A 56 13.54 -17.73 -3.71
C SER A 56 13.08 -18.67 -2.59
N THR A 57 11.88 -19.25 -2.69
CA THR A 57 11.25 -20.08 -1.63
C THR A 57 12.15 -21.21 -1.12
N THR A 58 12.98 -21.80 -1.99
CA THR A 58 13.91 -22.89 -1.64
C THR A 58 15.30 -22.40 -1.23
N ILE A 59 15.53 -21.09 -1.24
CA ILE A 59 16.82 -20.43 -1.05
C ILE A 59 16.83 -19.60 0.24
N VAL A 60 15.73 -18.91 0.55
CA VAL A 60 15.64 -18.04 1.73
C VAL A 60 15.22 -18.81 2.97
N THR A 61 15.65 -18.32 4.14
CA THR A 61 15.21 -18.88 5.42
C THR A 61 13.70 -18.73 5.63
N SER A 62 13.13 -19.63 6.43
CA SER A 62 11.72 -19.55 6.85
C SER A 62 11.40 -18.24 7.57
N GLU A 63 12.35 -17.71 8.35
CA GLU A 63 12.23 -16.42 9.02
C GLU A 63 12.06 -15.28 8.01
N LEU A 64 12.94 -15.20 7.00
CA LEU A 64 12.87 -14.15 5.98
C LEU A 64 11.64 -14.30 5.08
N PHE A 65 11.22 -15.54 4.81
CA PHE A 65 9.98 -15.82 4.09
C PHE A 65 8.76 -15.30 4.85
N ASN A 66 8.67 -15.58 6.14
CA ASN A 66 7.60 -15.09 7.00
C ASN A 66 7.62 -13.55 7.07
N GLU A 67 8.80 -12.96 7.24
CA GLU A 67 8.94 -11.50 7.28
C GLU A 67 8.50 -10.82 5.99
N ALA A 68 8.84 -11.40 4.84
CA ALA A 68 8.39 -10.91 3.55
C ALA A 68 6.87 -11.04 3.36
N ARG A 69 6.28 -12.15 3.84
CA ARG A 69 4.82 -12.36 3.82
C ARG A 69 4.10 -11.34 4.69
N ASP A 70 4.59 -11.08 5.89
CA ASP A 70 4.05 -10.06 6.78
C ASP A 70 4.15 -8.67 6.15
N CYS A 71 5.27 -8.37 5.50
CA CYS A 71 5.46 -7.13 4.77
C CYS A 71 4.46 -6.96 3.61
N CYS A 72 4.20 -8.02 2.85
CA CYS A 72 3.18 -8.03 1.80
C CYS A 72 1.78 -7.77 2.38
N ASN A 73 1.45 -8.37 3.53
CA ASN A 73 0.18 -8.12 4.21
C ASN A 73 0.03 -6.67 4.68
N GLN A 74 1.11 -6.08 5.22
CA GLN A 74 1.12 -4.65 5.62
C GLN A 74 0.91 -3.72 4.42
N LEU A 75 1.56 -4.01 3.28
CA LEU A 75 1.36 -3.24 2.04
C LEU A 75 -0.08 -3.35 1.52
N ASP A 76 -0.66 -4.55 1.54
CA ASP A 76 -2.06 -4.77 1.13
C ASP A 76 -3.03 -3.98 2.01
N GLN A 77 -2.81 -3.98 3.34
CA GLN A 77 -3.60 -3.18 4.27
C GLN A 77 -3.44 -1.68 4.03
N TRP A 78 -2.22 -1.22 3.72
CA TRP A 78 -1.96 0.17 3.39
C TRP A 78 -2.68 0.61 2.11
N ILE A 79 -2.59 -0.20 1.04
CA ILE A 79 -3.31 0.04 -0.22
C ILE A 79 -4.82 0.13 0.04
N LYS A 80 -5.39 -0.78 0.83
CA LYS A 80 -6.81 -0.73 1.22
C LYS A 80 -7.18 0.56 1.97
N ARG A 81 -6.32 1.04 2.87
CA ARG A 81 -6.53 2.33 3.57
C ARG A 81 -6.53 3.51 2.60
N LEU A 82 -5.60 3.53 1.65
CA LEU A 82 -5.53 4.55 0.59
C LEU A 82 -6.79 4.51 -0.30
N GLU A 83 -7.27 3.32 -0.68
CA GLU A 83 -8.50 3.16 -1.45
C GLU A 83 -9.73 3.67 -0.71
N MET A 84 -9.85 3.36 0.59
CA MET A 84 -10.95 3.86 1.42
C MET A 84 -10.94 5.39 1.51
N ASN A 85 -9.76 5.99 1.70
CA ASN A 85 -9.63 7.45 1.70
C ASN A 85 -10.04 8.06 0.36
N LEU A 86 -9.56 7.49 -0.76
CA LEU A 86 -9.95 7.95 -2.09
C LEU A 86 -11.47 7.88 -2.32
N LYS A 87 -12.12 6.80 -1.87
CA LYS A 87 -13.58 6.63 -1.94
C LYS A 87 -14.31 7.65 -1.05
N SER A 88 -13.82 7.91 0.16
CA SER A 88 -14.40 8.92 1.07
C SER A 88 -14.33 10.34 0.46
N THR A 89 -13.19 10.73 -0.10
CA THR A 89 -13.02 12.02 -0.80
C THR A 89 -13.86 12.12 -2.09
N ASN A 90 -14.30 11.00 -2.66
CA ASN A 90 -15.22 10.97 -3.80
C ASN A 90 -16.71 10.90 -3.37
N GLY A 91 -16.99 10.34 -2.20
CA GLY A 91 -18.34 10.26 -1.61
C GLY A 91 -18.80 11.54 -0.93
N SER A 92 -17.86 12.40 -0.50
CA SER A 92 -18.15 13.75 0.00
C SER A 92 -18.43 14.73 -1.15
N THR A 93 -19.33 14.36 -2.05
CA THR A 93 -19.96 15.34 -2.95
C THR A 93 -21.03 16.04 -2.11
N TYR A 94 -20.60 17.12 -1.46
CA TYR A 94 -21.40 18.24 -0.97
C TYR A 94 -22.90 17.95 -0.81
N HIS A 95 -23.36 17.78 0.44
CA HIS A 95 -24.61 18.42 0.85
C HIS A 95 -24.39 19.93 0.70
N THR A 96 -24.47 20.36 -0.56
CA THR A 96 -24.42 21.76 -0.95
C THR A 96 -25.63 22.40 -0.31
N LEU A 97 -25.49 23.61 0.19
CA LEU A 97 -26.53 24.48 0.76
C LEU A 97 -27.82 24.66 -0.09
N ALA A 98 -27.95 23.95 -1.21
CA ALA A 98 -29.11 23.93 -2.10
C ALA A 98 -30.39 23.35 -1.47
N ASP A 99 -30.30 22.54 -0.41
CA ASP A 99 -31.50 22.02 0.29
C ASP A 99 -32.13 23.00 1.27
N LEU A 100 -31.49 24.15 1.56
CA LEU A 100 -32.06 25.16 2.47
C LEU A 100 -32.97 26.19 1.75
N GLY A 101 -33.02 26.17 0.41
CA GLY A 101 -33.83 27.12 -0.38
C GLY A 101 -35.30 26.74 -0.56
N LYS A 102 -35.71 25.51 -0.24
CA LYS A 102 -37.10 25.04 -0.43
C LYS A 102 -37.98 25.14 0.82
N ALA A 103 -37.43 25.52 1.97
CA ALA A 103 -38.19 25.62 3.21
C ALA A 103 -38.94 26.95 3.39
N ASN A 104 -38.84 27.90 2.44
CA ASN A 104 -39.42 29.25 2.60
C ASN A 104 -40.43 29.64 1.51
N GLN A 105 -40.98 28.67 0.76
CA GLN A 105 -42.11 28.89 -0.15
C GLN A 105 -43.34 28.16 0.39
N THR A 106 -43.85 28.63 1.53
CA THR A 106 -45.23 28.34 1.94
C THR A 106 -45.78 29.60 2.61
N SER A 107 -46.29 30.50 1.79
CA SER A 107 -47.25 31.54 2.16
C SER A 107 -48.11 31.82 0.94
#